data_AF-A0A6M0H3Q2-F1
#
_entry.id   AF-A0A6M0H3Q2-F1
#
_cell.length_a   1.000
_cell.length_b   1.000
_cell.length_c   1.000
_cell.angle_alpha   90.00
_cell.angle_beta   90.00
_cell.angle_gamma   90.00
#
_symmetry.space_group_name_H-M   'P 1'
#
loop_
_entity.id
_entity.type
_entity.pdbx_description
1 polymer ?
#
loop_
_entity_poly.entity_id
_entity_poly.type
_entity_poly.pdbx_seq_one_letter_code
_entity_poly.pdbx_strand_id
1 'polypeptide(L)' 'MQKIILVMRQELQDLINEKSDLLHPEVIAASQKLDQALNNYNDILKELKK' A
#
# COMPACT_ATOMS: atom_id res chain seq x y z
N MET A 1 -4.91 8.57 7.83
CA MET A 1 -4.40 7.22 7.51
C MET A 1 -5.23 6.50 6.46
N GLN A 2 -6.54 6.25 6.66
CA GLN A 2 -7.37 5.54 5.64
C GLN A 2 -7.33 6.17 4.24
N LYS A 3 -7.48 7.50 4.13
CA LYS A 3 -7.40 8.21 2.83
C LYS A 3 -6.04 8.03 2.13
N ILE A 4 -4.95 7.99 2.90
CA ILE A 4 -3.59 7.81 2.36
C ILE A 4 -3.44 6.39 1.81
N ILE A 5 -3.91 5.37 2.53
CA ILE A 5 -3.91 3.98 2.08
C ILE A 5 -4.72 3.81 0.78
N LEU A 6 -5.84 4.52 0.64
CA LEU A 6 -6.63 4.51 -0.60
C LEU A 6 -5.87 5.12 -1.78
N VAL A 7 -5.20 6.26 -1.57
CA VAL A 7 -4.35 6.88 -2.60
C VAL A 7 -3.21 5.94 -3.00
N MET A 8 -2.49 5.37 -2.04
CA MET A 8 -1.40 4.43 -2.31
C MET A 8 -1.85 3.19 -3.08
N ARG A 9 -3.08 2.70 -2.84
CA ARG A 9 -3.67 1.62 -3.64
C ARG A 9 -3.92 2.02 -5.08
N GLN A 10 -4.46 3.22 -5.29
CA GLN A 10 -4.71 3.73 -6.64
C GLN A 10 -3.39 3.93 -7.40
N GLU A 11 -2.41 4.57 -6.77
CA GLU A 11 -1.09 4.79 -7.38
C GLU A 11 -0.36 3.48 -7.71
N LEU A 12 -0.46 2.46 -6.83
CA LEU A 12 0.09 1.14 -7.12
C LEU A 12 -0.61 0.48 -8.31
N GLN A 13 -1.94 0.60 -8.40
CA GLN A 13 -2.69 0.05 -9.51
C GLN A 13 -2.33 0.73 -10.84
N ASP A 14 -2.18 2.05 -10.82
CA ASP A 14 -1.76 2.82 -11.99
C ASP A 14 -0.34 2.42 -12.42
N LEU A 15 0.57 2.23 -11.46
CA LEU A 15 1.93 1.77 -11.71
C LEU A 15 1.98 0.34 -12.28
N ILE A 16 1.14 -0.57 -11.78
CA ILE A 16 1.00 -1.93 -12.34
C ILE A 16 0.54 -1.87 -13.80
N ASN A 17 -0.45 -1.02 -14.09
CA ASN A 17 -0.97 -0.83 -15.44
C ASN A 17 0.11 -0.23 -16.37
N GLU A 18 0.87 0.74 -15.88
CA GLU A 18 1.94 1.40 -16.65
C GLU A 18 3.09 0.43 -16.98
N LYS A 19 3.58 -0.32 -15.99
CA LYS A 19 4.75 -1.18 -16.18
C LYS A 19 4.40 -2.51 -16.83
N SER A 20 3.14 -2.98 -16.69
CA SER A 20 2.69 -4.29 -17.18
C SER A 20 3.51 -5.50 -16.66
N ASP A 21 4.35 -5.28 -15.65
CA ASP A 21 5.20 -6.27 -15.00
C ASP A 21 5.12 -6.07 -13.49
N LEU A 22 4.57 -7.09 -12.82
CA LEU A 22 4.41 -7.09 -11.36
C LEU A 22 5.75 -7.23 -10.63
N LEU A 23 6.78 -7.74 -11.31
CA LEU A 23 8.12 -7.90 -10.77
C LEU A 23 9.01 -6.68 -11.05
N HIS A 24 8.47 -5.65 -11.69
CA HIS A 24 9.20 -4.40 -11.89
C HIS A 24 9.62 -3.83 -10.51
N PRO A 25 10.89 -3.41 -10.33
CA PRO A 25 11.39 -2.97 -9.02
C PRO A 25 10.56 -1.87 -8.37
N GLU A 26 10.02 -0.96 -9.18
CA GLU A 26 9.14 0.12 -8.68
C GLU A 26 7.79 -0.40 -8.19
N VAL A 27 7.19 -1.38 -8.87
CA VAL A 27 5.93 -2.02 -8.46
C VAL A 27 6.14 -2.75 -7.14
N ILE A 28 7.24 -3.50 -7.02
CA ILE A 28 7.61 -4.19 -5.77
C ILE A 28 7.79 -3.18 -4.63
N ALA A 29 8.56 -2.11 -4.86
CA ALA A 29 8.82 -1.10 -3.84
C ALA A 29 7.54 -0.38 -3.40
N ALA A 30 6.65 -0.03 -4.33
CA ALA A 30 5.36 0.58 -4.03
C ALA A 30 4.44 -0.37 -3.24
N SER A 31 4.39 -1.65 -3.64
CA SER A 31 3.62 -2.69 -2.93
C SER A 31 4.09 -2.85 -1.48
N GLN A 32 5.40 -2.95 -1.26
CA GLN A 32 5.97 -3.10 0.09
C GLN A 32 5.65 -1.91 1.00
N LYS A 33 5.69 -0.68 0.46
CA LYS A 33 5.32 0.53 1.22
C LYS A 33 3.84 0.53 1.59
N LEU A 34 2.97 0.11 0.67
CA LEU A 34 1.54 -0.01 0.95
C LEU A 34 1.27 -1.05 2.05
N ASP A 35 1.94 -2.20 2.01
CA ASP A 35 1.83 -3.23 3.03
C ASP A 35 2.25 -2.72 4.42
N GLN A 36 3.36 -1.98 4.49
CA GLN A 36 3.79 -1.34 5.75
C GLN A 36 2.73 -0.37 6.29
N ALA A 37 2.15 0.46 5.42
CA ALA A 37 1.10 1.40 5.82
C ALA A 37 -0.15 0.68 6.33
N LEU A 38 -0.55 -0.42 5.69
CA LEU A 38 -1.68 -1.25 6.10
C LEU A 38 -1.44 -1.91 7.46
N ASN A 39 -0.25 -2.47 7.68
CA ASN A 39 0.11 -3.10 8.95
C ASN A 39 0.10 -2.10 10.10
N ASN A 40 0.75 -0.94 9.92
CA ASN A 40 0.76 0.12 10.93
C ASN A 40 -0.66 0.58 11.29
N TYR A 41 -1.52 0.76 10.28
CA TYR A 41 -2.91 1.13 10.51
C TYR A 41 -3.69 0.04 11.27
N ASN A 42 -3.46 -1.23 10.93
CA ASN A 42 -4.09 -2.35 11.62
C ASN A 42 -3.65 -2.46 13.08
N ASP A 43 -2.38 -2.19 13.38
CA ASP A 43 -1.88 -2.23 14.76
C ASP A 43 -2.48 -1.11 15.61
N ILE A 44 -2.58 0.11 15.07
CA ILE A 44 -3.31 1.22 15.72
C ILE A 44 -4.78 0.82 15.98
N LEU A 45 -5.43 0.17 15.02
CA LEU A 45 -6.82 -0.30 15.21
C LEU A 45 -6.94 -1.36 16.32
N LYS A 46 -5.95 -2.24 16.48
CA LYS A 46 -5.94 -3.22 17.58
C LYS A 46 -5.78 -2.52 18.93
N GLU A 47 -4.93 -1.51 19.01
CA GLU A 47 -4.73 -0.73 20.24
C GLU A 47 -6.00 0.04 20.64
N LEU A 48 -6.71 0.63 19.69
CA LEU A 48 -7.95 1.36 19.94
C LEU A 48 -9.14 0.46 20.33
N LYS A 49 -9.05 -0.85 20.08
CA LYS A 49 -10.07 -1.84 20.43
C LYS A 49 -9.79 -2.57 21.76
N LYS A 50 -8.64 -2.30 22.39
CA LYS A 50 -8.32 -2.75 23.75
C LYS A 50 -8.92 -1.81 24.78
#